data_AF-A0A416EM10-F1
#
_entry.id   AF-A0A416EM10-F1
#
_cell.length_a   1.000
_cell.length_b   1.000
_cell.length_c   1.000
_cell.angle_alpha   90.00
_cell.angle_beta   90.00
_cell.angle_gamma   90.00
#
_symmetry.space_group_name_H-M   'P 1'
#
loop_
_entity.id
_entity.type
_entity.pdbx_description
1 polymer ?
#
loop_
_entity_poly.entity_id
_entity_poly.type
_entity_poly.pdbx_seq_one_letter_code
_entity_poly.pdbx_strand_id
1 'polypeptide(L)'
;MRNSRLYGVELDPVSGRIAKQLYPKADITVGGFETTDRRDFFDLAIGNVPFGQYQVNDKAYNKLNFSIHNYFFAKALDQVRPGGVVAFVTSRYTMDAKDSTVRRYLAQRAELLGAIRLPNDTFKKNAGAEVVSDIIFLQKRDRPLDIVPEWTQTGQTEDGFAINRYFIDHPEMVLGRQEPVSTAHGMDYTVNPIEGLELSDQLHDAVKYIHGTYQEAELPELGEGETIDTSIPADPNVKNYSYAIVDGQVYYRENSRMVRPDLNATAEARVKGLVGLRDCVQELIDLQMDAAVPDSTITQKQAELNRLYDSFSAKYGLINDRANRLAYADDSSYYLLCALEVIDEDGKLERKADMFTKRTIKPHQAVAAVDTASEALAVSISEKACVDMGYMSQLSGKTKEELAGELQGVIFRVPGQLEQDGSPHYVTADEYLSGNVRRKLRQAQRAAQQDPVYAVNVEALTAAQPKDLNASEIEVRLGATWIDKEYIQQFMYETFNTPVYLQRSIEVNYSSFTAEWQIKGKSSVSYNDVAAYTTYGTSRANAYKILEDSLNLRDVRIYDTIEDADGKERRVLNAKETTLLPKNSSYPGSL
;
A
#
# COMPACT_ATOMS: atom_id res chain seq x y z
N MET A 1 27.96 -14.78 -9.60
CA MET A 1 29.01 -14.07 -8.82
C MET A 1 30.37 -13.91 -9.52
N ARG A 2 30.77 -14.73 -10.52
CA ARG A 2 32.15 -14.65 -11.10
C ARG A 2 32.54 -13.28 -11.68
N ASN A 3 31.58 -12.47 -12.13
CA ASN A 3 31.78 -11.12 -12.66
C ASN A 3 31.26 -10.02 -11.72
N SER A 4 30.91 -10.36 -10.48
CA SER A 4 30.34 -9.41 -9.51
C SER A 4 31.44 -8.68 -8.74
N ARG A 5 31.21 -7.40 -8.40
CA ARG A 5 32.04 -6.68 -7.43
C ARG A 5 31.55 -7.03 -6.02
N LEU A 6 32.42 -7.64 -5.21
CA LEU A 6 32.07 -8.15 -3.89
C LEU A 6 32.53 -7.18 -2.81
N TYR A 7 31.63 -6.92 -1.86
CA TYR A 7 31.88 -6.12 -0.67
C TYR A 7 31.49 -6.93 0.56
N GLY A 8 32.20 -6.73 1.66
CA GLY A 8 31.90 -7.39 2.92
C GLY A 8 32.15 -6.46 4.11
N VAL A 9 31.39 -6.65 5.18
CA VAL A 9 31.55 -5.92 6.43
C VAL A 9 31.59 -6.95 7.55
N GLU A 10 32.62 -6.88 8.38
CA GLU A 10 32.81 -7.77 9.51
C GLU A 10 33.33 -6.96 10.70
N LEU A 11 32.62 -7.04 11.83
CA LEU A 11 32.93 -6.30 13.04
C LEU A 11 34.16 -6.90 13.73
N ASP A 12 34.26 -8.23 13.77
CA ASP A 12 35.38 -8.89 14.47
C ASP A 12 36.69 -8.73 13.67
N PRO A 13 37.75 -8.17 14.29
CA PRO A 13 38.99 -7.90 13.59
C PRO A 13 39.77 -9.14 13.20
N VAL A 14 39.51 -10.30 13.80
CA VAL A 14 40.19 -11.56 13.45
C VAL A 14 39.52 -12.17 12.22
N SER A 15 38.21 -12.42 12.26
CA SER A 15 37.46 -12.99 11.15
C SER A 15 37.49 -12.06 9.92
N GLY A 16 37.42 -10.74 10.11
CA GLY A 16 37.51 -9.77 9.02
C GLY A 16 38.86 -9.78 8.30
N ARG A 17 39.97 -9.98 9.04
CA ARG A 17 41.31 -10.15 8.44
C ARG A 17 41.46 -11.49 7.73
N ILE A 18 40.85 -12.55 8.25
CA ILE A 18 40.83 -13.86 7.58
C ILE A 18 40.05 -13.75 6.26
N ALA A 19 38.88 -13.09 6.27
CA ALA A 19 38.08 -12.87 5.07
C ALA A 19 38.85 -12.12 3.97
N LYS A 20 39.63 -11.08 4.34
CA LYS A 20 40.51 -10.36 3.39
C LYS A 20 41.51 -11.29 2.70
N GLN A 21 42.08 -12.25 3.43
CA GLN A 21 43.06 -13.19 2.88
C GLN A 21 42.41 -14.25 2.00
N LEU A 22 41.22 -14.73 2.37
CA LEU A 22 40.47 -15.72 1.58
C LEU A 22 39.92 -15.11 0.29
N TYR A 23 39.57 -13.82 0.30
CA TYR A 23 38.92 -13.12 -0.82
C TYR A 23 39.66 -11.83 -1.19
N PRO A 24 40.88 -11.92 -1.77
CA PRO A 24 41.73 -10.74 -2.03
C PRO A 24 41.17 -9.78 -3.09
N LYS A 25 40.15 -10.19 -3.85
CA LYS A 25 39.46 -9.36 -4.84
C LYS A 25 38.19 -8.68 -4.30
N ALA A 26 37.78 -9.00 -3.06
CA ALA A 26 36.62 -8.40 -2.42
C ALA A 26 37.05 -7.20 -1.55
N ASP A 27 36.22 -6.15 -1.54
CA ASP A 27 36.41 -4.99 -0.66
C ASP A 27 35.80 -5.29 0.72
N ILE A 28 36.65 -5.76 1.65
CA ILE A 28 36.22 -6.13 3.00
C ILE A 28 36.53 -4.98 3.97
N THR A 29 35.49 -4.44 4.59
CA THR A 29 35.59 -3.48 5.68
C THR A 29 35.62 -4.23 7.02
N VAL A 30 36.67 -3.98 7.81
CA VAL A 30 36.78 -4.50 9.18
C VAL A 30 36.27 -3.41 10.12
N GLY A 31 35.02 -3.54 10.55
CA GLY A 31 34.29 -2.53 11.31
C GLY A 31 32.80 -2.85 11.40
N GLY A 32 32.09 -2.10 12.25
CA GLY A 32 30.65 -2.29 12.44
C GLY A 32 29.83 -1.85 11.23
N PHE A 33 28.70 -2.53 10.99
CA PHE A 33 27.80 -2.20 9.88
C PHE A 33 27.20 -0.80 9.99
N GLU A 34 27.09 -0.24 11.20
CA GLU A 34 26.76 1.17 11.47
C GLU A 34 27.73 2.17 10.84
N THR A 35 28.97 1.76 10.57
CA THR A 35 29.99 2.65 9.97
C THR A 35 29.97 2.67 8.44
N THR A 36 29.18 1.79 7.80
CA THR A 36 29.06 1.77 6.34
C THR A 36 27.86 2.56 5.87
N ASP A 37 28.03 3.36 4.83
CA ASP A 37 26.92 4.03 4.17
C ASP A 37 27.21 4.16 2.67
N ARG A 38 26.52 3.35 1.88
CA ARG A 38 26.55 3.37 0.41
C ARG A 38 25.12 3.18 -0.08
N ARG A 39 24.31 4.22 0.07
CA ARG A 39 22.90 4.17 -0.28
C ARG A 39 22.68 3.89 -1.75
N ASP A 40 21.65 3.08 -2.03
CA ASP A 40 21.26 2.67 -3.37
C ASP A 40 22.41 2.10 -4.22
N PHE A 41 23.49 1.58 -3.62
CA PHE A 41 24.69 1.21 -4.36
C PHE A 41 24.70 -0.25 -4.81
N PHE A 42 24.11 -1.15 -4.01
CA PHE A 42 24.23 -2.59 -4.24
C PHE A 42 23.03 -3.16 -5.01
N ASP A 43 23.29 -4.13 -5.89
CA ASP A 43 22.26 -4.96 -6.52
C ASP A 43 21.66 -5.98 -5.54
N LEU A 44 22.49 -6.47 -4.62
CA LEU A 44 22.20 -7.63 -3.78
C LEU A 44 22.93 -7.51 -2.45
N ALA A 45 22.20 -7.67 -1.35
CA ALA A 45 22.74 -7.84 -0.01
C ALA A 45 22.41 -9.24 0.51
N ILE A 46 23.45 -10.03 0.84
CA ILE A 46 23.31 -11.37 1.41
C ILE A 46 24.10 -11.45 2.71
N GLY A 47 23.53 -12.08 3.73
CA GLY A 47 24.20 -12.24 5.02
C GLY A 47 23.41 -13.08 6.02
N ASN A 48 24.13 -13.54 7.04
CA ASN A 48 23.53 -14.05 8.27
C ASN A 48 23.66 -12.96 9.34
N VAL A 49 22.55 -12.33 9.70
CA VAL A 49 22.58 -11.15 10.58
C VAL A 49 22.64 -11.59 12.04
N PRO A 50 23.25 -10.79 12.95
CA PRO A 50 23.27 -11.14 14.37
C PRO A 50 21.87 -11.19 14.98
N PHE A 51 21.59 -12.21 15.79
CA PHE A 51 20.32 -12.37 16.50
C PHE A 51 20.41 -11.79 17.90
N GLY A 52 19.40 -11.02 18.32
CA GLY A 52 19.39 -10.41 19.64
C GLY A 52 18.35 -9.33 19.81
N GLN A 53 18.05 -8.99 21.07
CA GLN A 53 17.14 -7.91 21.46
C GLN A 53 17.93 -6.72 22.02
N TYR A 54 18.89 -6.22 21.25
CA TYR A 54 19.64 -4.99 21.56
C TYR A 54 19.68 -4.09 20.32
N GLN A 55 19.94 -2.81 20.54
CA GLN A 55 19.98 -1.79 19.49
C GLN A 55 21.43 -1.45 19.12
N VAL A 56 21.63 -0.98 17.90
CA VAL A 56 22.89 -0.39 17.44
C VAL A 56 22.71 1.12 17.36
N ASN A 57 23.69 1.85 17.86
CA ASN A 57 23.68 3.31 17.80
C ASN A 57 24.10 3.80 16.41
N ASP A 58 23.13 3.91 15.51
CA ASP A 58 23.27 4.53 14.19
C ASP A 58 22.25 5.66 14.08
N LYS A 59 22.75 6.91 14.04
CA LYS A 59 21.92 8.13 14.13
C LYS A 59 20.76 8.16 13.14
N ALA A 60 20.93 7.62 11.94
CA ALA A 60 19.88 7.62 10.92
C ALA A 60 18.70 6.69 11.28
N TYR A 61 18.95 5.65 12.07
CA TYR A 61 18.00 4.58 12.40
C TYR A 61 17.58 4.55 13.87
N ASN A 62 18.26 5.29 14.75
CA ASN A 62 17.97 5.33 16.19
C ASN A 62 16.48 5.57 16.50
N LYS A 63 15.80 6.42 15.72
CA LYS A 63 14.37 6.71 15.88
C LYS A 63 13.44 5.51 15.68
N LEU A 64 13.90 4.46 15.00
CA LEU A 64 13.11 3.26 14.70
C LEU A 64 13.07 2.28 15.88
N ASN A 65 14.01 2.39 16.82
CA ASN A 65 14.13 1.52 17.99
C ASN A 65 14.22 0.01 17.66
N PHE A 66 14.72 -0.35 16.48
CA PHE A 66 14.78 -1.74 16.02
C PHE A 66 15.83 -2.58 16.76
N SER A 67 15.50 -3.84 17.03
CA SER A 67 16.47 -4.87 17.41
C SER A 67 17.53 -5.03 16.34
N ILE A 68 18.71 -5.54 16.72
CA ILE A 68 19.87 -5.72 15.85
C ILE A 68 19.51 -6.36 14.49
N HIS A 69 18.77 -7.46 14.50
CA HIS A 69 18.40 -8.19 13.28
C HIS A 69 17.43 -7.38 12.39
N ASN A 70 16.54 -6.59 12.98
CA ASN A 70 15.61 -5.73 12.25
C ASN A 70 16.29 -4.45 11.72
N TYR A 71 17.26 -3.91 12.47
CA TYR A 71 18.12 -2.81 12.04
C TYR A 71 18.91 -3.17 10.79
N PHE A 72 19.44 -4.40 10.70
CA PHE A 72 20.17 -4.85 9.51
C PHE A 72 19.30 -4.80 8.25
N PHE A 73 18.02 -5.20 8.32
CA PHE A 73 17.11 -5.06 7.18
C PHE A 73 16.87 -3.59 6.81
N ALA A 74 16.59 -2.74 7.80
CA ALA A 74 16.34 -1.31 7.55
C ALA A 74 17.52 -0.65 6.84
N LYS A 75 18.73 -0.89 7.35
CA LYS A 75 19.95 -0.33 6.76
C LYS A 75 20.33 -0.97 5.44
N ALA A 76 20.18 -2.28 5.27
CA ALA A 76 20.45 -2.96 4.01
C ALA A 76 19.51 -2.51 2.89
N LEU A 77 18.22 -2.29 3.20
CA LEU A 77 17.27 -1.73 2.24
C LEU A 77 17.68 -0.33 1.79
N ASP A 78 18.27 0.51 2.64
CA ASP A 78 18.79 1.80 2.21
C ASP A 78 20.05 1.67 1.34
N GLN A 79 20.84 0.61 1.51
CA GLN A 79 22.07 0.36 0.75
C GLN A 79 21.87 -0.33 -0.60
N VAL A 80 20.82 -1.14 -0.78
CA VAL A 80 20.50 -1.69 -2.11
C VAL A 80 19.73 -0.69 -2.97
N ARG A 81 19.93 -0.71 -4.28
CA ARG A 81 19.19 0.14 -5.23
C ARG A 81 17.72 -0.28 -5.35
N PRO A 82 16.82 0.58 -5.86
CA PRO A 82 15.49 0.15 -6.29
C PRO A 82 15.55 -1.08 -7.21
N GLY A 83 14.69 -2.06 -6.95
CA GLY A 83 14.73 -3.37 -7.61
C GLY A 83 15.84 -4.31 -7.10
N GLY A 84 16.77 -3.82 -6.28
CA GLY A 84 17.79 -4.63 -5.61
C GLY A 84 17.18 -5.53 -4.54
N VAL A 85 17.90 -6.62 -4.22
CA VAL A 85 17.40 -7.70 -3.36
C VAL A 85 18.18 -7.77 -2.05
N VAL A 86 17.48 -7.94 -0.94
CA VAL A 86 18.05 -8.27 0.38
C VAL A 86 17.63 -9.69 0.73
N ALA A 87 18.60 -10.57 0.96
CA ALA A 87 18.38 -11.96 1.33
C ALA A 87 19.16 -12.28 2.61
N PHE A 88 18.47 -12.27 3.75
CA PHE A 88 19.10 -12.46 5.06
C PHE A 88 18.57 -13.66 5.80
N VAL A 89 19.50 -14.40 6.42
CA VAL A 89 19.18 -15.29 7.53
C VAL A 89 19.03 -14.42 8.77
N THR A 90 17.88 -14.51 9.44
CA THR A 90 17.50 -13.71 10.61
C THR A 90 16.81 -14.58 11.67
N SER A 91 16.63 -14.00 12.85
CA SER A 91 15.78 -14.59 13.88
C SER A 91 14.32 -14.65 13.41
N ARG A 92 13.60 -15.72 13.75
CA ARG A 92 12.16 -15.83 13.47
C ARG A 92 11.32 -14.65 13.96
N TYR A 93 11.81 -13.92 14.97
CA TYR A 93 11.10 -12.79 15.55
C TYR A 93 10.95 -11.60 14.59
N THR A 94 11.72 -11.52 13.49
CA THR A 94 11.41 -10.56 12.41
C THR A 94 9.99 -10.80 11.85
N MET A 95 9.61 -12.08 11.66
CA MET A 95 8.32 -12.46 11.12
C MET A 95 7.26 -12.66 12.21
N ASP A 96 7.61 -13.26 13.35
CA ASP A 96 6.63 -13.72 14.35
C ASP A 96 6.36 -12.73 15.51
N ALA A 97 7.12 -11.63 15.63
CA ALA A 97 6.90 -10.69 16.73
C ALA A 97 5.45 -10.18 16.75
N LYS A 98 4.84 -10.08 17.94
CA LYS A 98 3.48 -9.55 18.10
C LYS A 98 3.34 -8.12 17.54
N ASP A 99 4.37 -7.31 17.73
CA ASP A 99 4.44 -5.97 17.14
C ASP A 99 4.73 -6.07 15.64
N SER A 100 3.84 -5.51 14.81
CA SER A 100 3.97 -5.49 13.36
C SER A 100 4.78 -4.31 12.83
N THR A 101 5.27 -3.40 13.69
CA THR A 101 5.97 -2.16 13.30
C THR A 101 7.10 -2.40 12.31
N VAL A 102 7.98 -3.37 12.56
CA VAL A 102 9.07 -3.70 11.64
C VAL A 102 8.54 -4.27 10.34
N ARG A 103 7.59 -5.21 10.39
CA ARG A 103 7.02 -5.81 9.18
C ARG A 103 6.32 -4.78 8.31
N ARG A 104 5.58 -3.84 8.90
CA ARG A 104 4.99 -2.70 8.19
C ARG A 104 6.09 -1.81 7.60
N TYR A 105 7.13 -1.47 8.36
CA TYR A 105 8.26 -0.67 7.87
C TYR A 105 8.91 -1.30 6.62
N LEU A 106 9.15 -2.62 6.66
CA LEU A 106 9.70 -3.38 5.54
C LEU A 106 8.70 -3.46 4.39
N ALA A 107 7.44 -3.79 4.66
CA ALA A 107 6.38 -3.90 3.68
C ALA A 107 6.05 -2.59 2.97
N GLN A 108 6.35 -1.43 3.56
CA GLN A 108 6.23 -0.16 2.86
C GLN A 108 7.37 0.03 1.84
N ARG A 109 8.57 -0.44 2.15
CA ARG A 109 9.81 -0.16 1.38
C ARG A 109 10.22 -1.28 0.42
N ALA A 110 9.77 -2.49 0.65
CA ALA A 110 10.14 -3.67 -0.12
C ALA A 110 8.99 -4.65 -0.29
N GLU A 111 8.99 -5.32 -1.44
CA GLU A 111 8.15 -6.48 -1.73
C GLU A 111 8.74 -7.73 -1.07
N LEU A 112 7.89 -8.56 -0.46
CA LEU A 112 8.32 -9.85 0.06
C LEU A 112 8.32 -10.85 -1.10
N LEU A 113 9.51 -11.24 -1.57
CA LEU A 113 9.65 -12.26 -2.61
C LEU A 113 9.34 -13.66 -2.06
N GLY A 114 9.57 -13.83 -0.76
CA GLY A 114 9.24 -15.02 0.03
C GLY A 114 10.12 -15.13 1.28
N ALA A 115 9.77 -16.05 2.16
CA ALA A 115 10.54 -16.37 3.35
C ALA A 115 10.59 -17.88 3.56
N ILE A 116 11.67 -18.40 4.14
CA ILE A 116 11.86 -19.82 4.40
C ILE A 116 12.20 -19.99 5.87
N ARG A 117 11.42 -20.78 6.60
CA ARG A 117 11.67 -21.08 8.01
C ARG A 117 12.49 -22.35 8.16
N LEU A 118 13.58 -22.24 8.89
CA LEU A 118 14.56 -23.30 9.10
C LEU A 118 14.30 -24.06 10.41
N PRO A 119 14.65 -25.36 10.46
CA PRO A 119 14.57 -26.14 11.69
C PRO A 119 15.56 -25.64 12.76
N ASN A 120 15.23 -25.89 14.02
CA ASN A 120 15.95 -25.37 15.18
C ASN A 120 17.41 -25.84 15.25
N ASP A 121 17.74 -27.00 14.69
CA ASP A 121 19.09 -27.58 14.73
C ASP A 121 20.00 -27.14 13.58
N THR A 122 19.54 -26.25 12.69
CA THR A 122 20.30 -25.73 11.54
C THR A 122 21.68 -25.22 11.93
N PHE A 123 21.80 -24.54 13.07
CA PHE A 123 23.06 -23.97 13.58
C PHE A 123 23.73 -24.82 14.67
N LYS A 124 23.17 -25.99 15.02
CA LYS A 124 23.66 -26.81 16.13
C LYS A 124 25.07 -27.36 15.90
N LYS A 125 25.36 -27.85 14.68
CA LYS A 125 26.66 -28.45 14.35
C LYS A 125 27.82 -27.44 14.33
N ASN A 126 27.56 -26.21 13.88
CA ASN A 126 28.60 -25.20 13.65
C ASN A 126 28.71 -24.18 14.78
N ALA A 127 27.59 -23.82 15.41
CA ALA A 127 27.52 -22.75 16.42
C ALA A 127 26.98 -23.23 17.78
N GLY A 128 26.57 -24.50 17.91
CA GLY A 128 26.04 -25.05 19.16
C GLY A 128 24.68 -24.48 19.58
N ALA A 129 24.00 -23.74 18.70
CA ALA A 129 22.74 -23.07 19.00
C ALA A 129 21.55 -23.83 18.40
N GLU A 130 20.52 -24.06 19.22
CA GLU A 130 19.22 -24.58 18.78
C GLU A 130 18.22 -23.43 18.71
N VAL A 131 18.04 -22.86 17.53
CA VAL A 131 17.21 -21.67 17.30
C VAL A 131 16.46 -21.76 15.98
N VAL A 132 15.16 -21.49 16.00
CA VAL A 132 14.36 -21.34 14.77
C VAL A 132 14.71 -20.01 14.11
N SER A 133 15.07 -20.07 12.83
CA SER A 133 15.56 -18.94 12.06
C SER A 133 14.86 -18.88 10.71
N ASP A 134 14.75 -17.69 10.13
CA ASP A 134 14.10 -17.49 8.84
C ASP A 134 15.12 -16.95 7.82
N ILE A 135 15.01 -17.35 6.56
CA ILE A 135 15.65 -16.71 5.41
C ILE A 135 14.59 -15.83 4.74
N ILE A 136 14.79 -14.51 4.73
CA ILE A 136 13.81 -13.56 4.18
C ILE A 136 14.38 -12.91 2.93
N PHE A 137 13.60 -12.93 1.84
CA PHE A 137 13.93 -12.31 0.56
C PHE A 137 13.04 -11.09 0.31
N LEU A 138 13.65 -9.91 0.25
CA LEU A 138 12.98 -8.63 0.03
C LEU A 138 13.50 -7.98 -1.24
N GLN A 139 12.62 -7.44 -2.07
CA GLN A 139 13.01 -6.60 -3.21
C GLN A 139 12.63 -5.15 -2.95
N LYS A 140 13.61 -4.25 -2.97
CA LYS A 140 13.40 -2.84 -2.67
C LYS A 140 12.50 -2.19 -3.72
N ARG A 141 11.50 -1.43 -3.28
CA ARG A 141 10.66 -0.60 -4.16
C ARG A 141 11.36 0.70 -4.54
N ASP A 142 10.94 1.26 -5.67
CA ASP A 142 11.33 2.60 -6.12
C ASP A 142 10.93 3.70 -5.13
N ARG A 143 9.79 3.53 -4.48
CA ARG A 143 9.27 4.42 -3.44
C ARG A 143 8.55 3.65 -2.33
N PRO A 144 8.52 4.19 -1.10
CA PRO A 144 7.66 3.65 -0.06
C PRO A 144 6.18 3.74 -0.46
N LEU A 145 5.42 2.67 -0.23
CA LEU A 145 3.98 2.62 -0.39
C LEU A 145 3.33 2.46 0.98
N ASP A 146 2.23 3.15 1.25
CA ASP A 146 1.47 2.90 2.47
C ASP A 146 0.53 1.71 2.26
N ILE A 147 1.07 0.52 2.49
CA ILE A 147 0.37 -0.75 2.35
C ILE A 147 0.57 -1.61 3.59
N VAL A 148 -0.41 -2.47 3.87
CA VAL A 148 -0.37 -3.43 4.97
C VAL A 148 -0.74 -4.81 4.42
N PRO A 149 0.17 -5.49 3.70
CA PRO A 149 -0.11 -6.82 3.16
C PRO A 149 -0.25 -7.85 4.29
N GLU A 150 -0.95 -8.95 4.01
CA GLU A 150 -1.31 -9.99 4.99
C GLU A 150 -0.10 -10.55 5.77
N TRP A 151 1.06 -10.70 5.12
CA TRP A 151 2.28 -11.18 5.77
C TRP A 151 2.80 -10.24 6.88
N THR A 152 2.32 -9.00 6.97
CA THR A 152 2.66 -8.12 8.10
C THR A 152 1.94 -8.51 9.39
N GLN A 153 0.90 -9.34 9.30
CA GLN A 153 0.10 -9.80 10.42
C GLN A 153 0.56 -11.16 10.92
N THR A 154 0.23 -11.45 12.18
CA THR A 154 0.34 -12.78 12.76
C THR A 154 -1.04 -13.44 12.78
N GLY A 155 -1.09 -14.76 12.58
CA GLY A 155 -2.28 -15.58 12.82
C GLY A 155 -2.03 -16.57 13.95
N GLN A 156 -2.98 -17.49 14.15
CA GLN A 156 -2.81 -18.63 15.05
C GLN A 156 -2.78 -19.93 14.25
N THR A 157 -1.86 -20.83 14.60
CA THR A 157 -1.86 -22.22 14.11
C THR A 157 -3.00 -23.01 14.75
N GLU A 158 -3.29 -24.21 14.22
CA GLU A 158 -4.27 -25.13 14.81
C GLU A 158 -3.93 -25.48 16.28
N ASP A 159 -2.64 -25.51 16.62
CA ASP A 159 -2.15 -25.77 17.98
C ASP A 159 -2.12 -24.51 18.87
N GLY A 160 -2.62 -23.37 18.39
CA GLY A 160 -2.79 -22.14 19.16
C GLY A 160 -1.57 -21.21 19.24
N PHE A 161 -0.51 -21.46 18.47
CA PHE A 161 0.69 -20.61 18.45
C PHE A 161 0.51 -19.42 17.53
N ALA A 162 0.92 -18.24 18.01
CA ALA A 162 0.96 -17.04 17.18
C ALA A 162 2.22 -17.03 16.30
N ILE A 163 2.05 -17.22 15.00
CA ILE A 163 3.12 -17.13 14.00
C ILE A 163 2.72 -16.17 12.88
N ASN A 164 3.69 -15.77 12.05
CA ASN A 164 3.41 -14.92 10.90
C ASN A 164 2.39 -15.56 9.94
N ARG A 165 1.45 -14.75 9.42
CA ARG A 165 0.42 -15.21 8.48
C ARG A 165 1.02 -15.84 7.22
N TYR A 166 2.17 -15.34 6.75
CA TYR A 166 2.87 -15.92 5.60
C TYR A 166 3.17 -17.42 5.78
N PHE A 167 3.66 -17.84 6.96
CA PHE A 167 3.97 -19.26 7.21
C PHE A 167 2.73 -20.12 7.48
N ILE A 168 1.59 -19.50 7.80
CA ILE A 168 0.30 -20.18 7.89
C ILE A 168 -0.22 -20.47 6.47
N ASP A 169 -0.11 -19.47 5.59
CA ASP A 169 -0.60 -19.56 4.22
C ASP A 169 0.35 -20.36 3.30
N HIS A 170 1.63 -20.46 3.68
CA HIS A 170 2.69 -21.19 2.98
C HIS A 170 3.37 -22.23 3.89
N PRO A 171 2.67 -23.30 4.31
CA PRO A 171 3.27 -24.35 5.15
C PRO A 171 4.44 -25.06 4.48
N GLU A 172 4.50 -25.11 3.15
CA GLU A 172 5.62 -25.62 2.36
C GLU A 172 6.93 -24.85 2.57
N MET A 173 6.85 -23.62 3.09
CA MET A 173 8.01 -22.78 3.40
C MET A 173 8.55 -22.99 4.82
N VAL A 174 7.98 -23.93 5.59
CA VAL A 174 8.47 -24.33 6.91
C VAL A 174 9.19 -25.69 6.82
N LEU A 175 10.52 -25.67 6.88
CA LEU A 175 11.36 -26.86 6.62
C LEU A 175 11.53 -27.74 7.86
N GLY A 176 10.40 -28.16 8.43
CA GLY A 176 10.40 -29.01 9.62
C GLY A 176 9.01 -29.26 10.19
N ARG A 177 8.96 -30.11 11.22
CA ARG A 177 7.75 -30.35 12.02
C ARG A 177 7.59 -29.27 13.06
N GLN A 178 6.48 -28.54 12.96
CA GLN A 178 6.11 -27.51 13.92
C GLN A 178 5.61 -28.17 15.20
N GLU A 179 6.22 -27.84 16.35
CA GLU A 179 5.85 -28.44 17.63
C GLU A 179 5.88 -27.42 18.78
N PRO A 180 5.04 -27.63 19.82
CA PRO A 180 5.16 -26.90 21.06
C PRO A 180 6.42 -27.34 21.83
N VAL A 181 7.19 -26.39 22.35
CA VAL A 181 8.31 -26.65 23.25
C VAL A 181 8.16 -25.87 24.55
N SER A 182 8.37 -26.52 25.69
CA SER A 182 8.40 -25.83 26.97
C SER A 182 9.74 -25.15 27.16
N THR A 183 9.73 -23.83 27.34
CA THR A 183 10.92 -23.03 27.64
C THR A 183 10.83 -22.42 29.04
N ALA A 184 11.94 -21.86 29.53
CA ALA A 184 11.98 -21.14 30.81
C ALA A 184 11.01 -19.93 30.87
N HIS A 185 10.52 -19.46 29.72
CA HIS A 185 9.59 -18.34 29.59
C HIS A 185 8.14 -18.77 29.26
N GLY A 186 7.85 -20.08 29.31
CA GLY A 186 6.54 -20.65 28.99
C GLY A 186 6.57 -21.55 27.75
N MET A 187 5.39 -21.94 27.27
CA MET A 187 5.25 -22.69 26.03
C MET A 187 5.64 -21.80 24.85
N ASP A 188 6.55 -22.28 24.03
CA ASP A 188 7.05 -21.63 22.84
C ASP A 188 6.86 -22.54 21.62
N TYR A 189 7.04 -21.96 20.45
CA TYR A 189 6.99 -22.63 19.17
C TYR A 189 8.39 -23.19 18.82
N THR A 190 8.49 -24.35 18.18
CA THR A 190 9.74 -24.84 17.56
C THR A 190 9.46 -25.49 16.22
N VAL A 191 10.52 -25.66 15.43
CA VAL A 191 10.50 -26.40 14.16
C VAL A 191 11.58 -27.46 14.24
N ASN A 192 11.18 -28.72 14.39
CA ASN A 192 12.09 -29.86 14.45
C ASN A 192 12.41 -30.38 13.05
N PRO A 193 13.63 -30.87 12.77
CA PRO A 193 13.95 -31.45 11.47
C PRO A 193 13.03 -32.66 11.16
N ILE A 194 12.70 -32.84 9.88
CA ILE A 194 11.96 -34.02 9.42
C ILE A 194 12.94 -35.18 9.31
N GLU A 195 12.65 -36.27 10.02
CA GLU A 195 13.49 -37.47 10.00
C GLU A 195 13.55 -38.09 8.59
N GLY A 196 14.77 -38.37 8.12
CA GLY A 196 15.01 -38.96 6.79
C GLY A 196 15.06 -37.96 5.63
N LEU A 197 14.87 -36.66 5.87
CA LEU A 197 15.02 -35.61 4.86
C LEU A 197 16.25 -34.74 5.13
N GLU A 198 17.06 -34.51 4.10
CA GLU A 198 18.19 -33.59 4.16
C GLU A 198 17.70 -32.13 4.03
N LEU A 199 18.28 -31.21 4.81
CA LEU A 199 17.92 -29.79 4.77
C LEU A 199 18.27 -29.15 3.42
N SER A 200 19.34 -29.60 2.76
CA SER A 200 19.76 -29.08 1.44
C SER A 200 18.68 -29.30 0.38
N ASP A 201 18.03 -30.46 0.40
CA ASP A 201 17.02 -30.83 -0.60
C ASP A 201 15.73 -30.05 -0.35
N GLN A 202 15.33 -29.94 0.92
CA GLN A 202 14.21 -29.10 1.35
C GLN A 202 14.41 -27.63 0.97
N LEU A 203 15.60 -27.07 1.18
CA LEU A 203 15.94 -25.72 0.75
C LEU A 203 15.88 -25.56 -0.77
N HIS A 204 16.38 -26.55 -1.52
CA HIS A 204 16.35 -26.51 -2.98
C HIS A 204 14.91 -26.47 -3.53
N ASP A 205 13.99 -27.16 -2.88
CA ASP A 205 12.57 -27.12 -3.24
C ASP A 205 11.89 -25.81 -2.80
N ALA A 206 12.13 -25.35 -1.57
CA ALA A 206 11.54 -24.11 -1.05
C ALA A 206 11.93 -22.87 -1.87
N VAL A 207 13.18 -22.78 -2.34
CA VAL A 207 13.65 -21.66 -3.15
C VAL A 207 12.88 -21.52 -4.48
N LYS A 208 12.26 -22.60 -4.99
CA LYS A 208 11.44 -22.55 -6.21
C LYS A 208 10.16 -21.72 -6.04
N TYR A 209 9.71 -21.53 -4.80
CA TYR A 209 8.54 -20.72 -4.44
C TYR A 209 8.89 -19.26 -4.14
N ILE A 210 10.17 -18.86 -4.23
CA ILE A 210 10.57 -17.46 -4.13
C ILE A 210 10.35 -16.79 -5.48
N HIS A 211 9.47 -15.80 -5.52
CA HIS A 211 9.08 -15.11 -6.75
C HIS A 211 9.68 -13.72 -6.80
N GLY A 212 10.60 -13.47 -7.74
CA GLY A 212 11.15 -12.13 -7.97
C GLY A 212 11.93 -12.06 -9.27
N THR A 213 11.98 -10.88 -9.87
CA THR A 213 12.75 -10.64 -11.10
C THR A 213 13.92 -9.72 -10.77
N TYR A 214 15.14 -10.20 -10.98
CA TYR A 214 16.30 -9.32 -10.98
C TYR A 214 16.30 -8.54 -12.30
N GLN A 215 16.19 -7.22 -12.20
CA GLN A 215 16.47 -6.33 -13.33
C GLN A 215 17.93 -5.91 -13.25
N GLU A 216 18.71 -6.33 -14.24
CA GLU A 216 20.06 -5.81 -14.40
C GLU A 216 19.99 -4.29 -14.48
N ALA A 217 20.89 -3.60 -13.77
CA ALA A 217 20.97 -2.16 -13.89
C ALA A 217 21.29 -1.88 -15.35
N GLU A 218 20.46 -1.09 -16.03
CA GLU A 218 20.92 -0.40 -17.22
C GLU A 218 22.05 0.52 -16.76
N LEU A 219 23.28 0.02 -16.89
CA LEU A 219 24.42 0.89 -17.05
C LEU A 219 24.09 1.66 -18.33
N PRO A 220 24.05 3.01 -18.32
CA PRO A 220 23.99 3.74 -19.57
C PRO A 220 25.07 3.14 -20.48
N GLU A 221 24.74 2.91 -21.75
CA GLU A 221 25.75 2.59 -22.77
C GLU A 221 26.74 3.75 -22.79
N LEU A 222 27.77 3.65 -21.95
CA LEU A 222 28.98 4.42 -22.08
C LEU A 222 29.56 3.92 -23.40
N GLY A 223 29.51 4.76 -24.43
CA GLY A 223 30.17 4.46 -25.70
C GLY A 223 31.58 3.99 -25.41
N GLU A 224 32.06 2.98 -26.15
CA GLU A 224 33.42 2.44 -26.00
C GLU A 224 34.43 3.60 -25.98
N GLY A 225 34.93 3.96 -24.78
CA GLY A 225 35.87 5.07 -24.59
C GLY A 225 35.47 6.16 -23.58
N GLU A 226 34.25 6.21 -23.05
CA GLU A 226 33.91 7.19 -22.00
C GLU A 226 34.46 6.77 -20.62
N THR A 227 35.41 7.55 -20.12
CA THR A 227 36.08 7.33 -18.84
C THR A 227 35.15 7.54 -17.63
N ILE A 228 35.44 6.84 -16.52
CA ILE A 228 34.75 6.86 -15.21
C ILE A 228 34.59 8.27 -14.57
N ASP A 229 35.21 9.31 -15.14
CA ASP A 229 35.39 10.64 -14.53
C ASP A 229 34.15 11.58 -14.59
N THR A 230 33.08 11.20 -15.30
CA THR A 230 31.87 12.05 -15.46
C THR A 230 30.71 11.66 -14.53
N SER A 231 30.85 10.61 -13.72
CA SER A 231 29.77 10.21 -12.81
C SER A 231 30.25 9.78 -11.43
N ILE A 232 29.55 10.28 -10.41
CA ILE A 232 29.82 10.04 -8.99
C ILE A 232 28.70 9.18 -8.37
N PRO A 233 28.95 8.53 -7.22
CA PRO A 233 27.87 7.91 -6.44
C PRO A 233 26.77 8.95 -6.13
N ALA A 234 25.50 8.54 -6.20
CA ALA A 234 24.41 9.46 -5.90
C ALA A 234 24.45 9.96 -4.44
N ASP A 235 24.26 11.26 -4.23
CA ASP A 235 23.98 11.80 -2.90
C ASP A 235 22.59 11.32 -2.44
N PRO A 236 22.48 10.62 -1.29
CA PRO A 236 21.21 10.11 -0.79
C PRO A 236 20.18 11.19 -0.45
N ASN A 237 20.61 12.43 -0.22
CA ASN A 237 19.72 13.55 0.08
C ASN A 237 19.09 14.18 -1.17
N VAL A 238 19.62 13.87 -2.36
CA VAL A 238 19.07 14.38 -3.61
C VAL A 238 18.07 13.39 -4.16
N LYS A 239 16.83 13.81 -4.42
CA LYS A 239 15.80 12.93 -4.97
C LYS A 239 16.20 12.34 -6.34
N ASN A 240 15.76 11.12 -6.64
CA ASN A 240 15.97 10.53 -7.97
C ASN A 240 15.35 11.43 -9.07
N TYR A 241 15.95 11.44 -10.25
CA TYR A 241 15.57 12.30 -11.37
C TYR A 241 15.58 13.79 -11.00
N SER A 242 16.65 14.23 -10.35
CA SER A 242 16.79 15.64 -9.91
C SER A 242 18.23 16.10 -10.09
N TYR A 243 18.41 17.39 -10.40
CA TYR A 243 19.73 18.00 -10.52
C TYR A 243 20.32 18.32 -9.15
N ALA A 244 21.63 18.30 -9.01
CA ALA A 244 22.34 18.73 -7.80
C ALA A 244 23.64 19.43 -8.16
N ILE A 245 24.12 20.28 -7.25
CA ILE A 245 25.41 20.94 -7.39
C ILE A 245 26.38 20.25 -6.44
N VAL A 246 27.38 19.56 -6.98
CA VAL A 246 28.44 18.90 -6.21
C VAL A 246 29.77 19.51 -6.64
N ASP A 247 30.54 20.06 -5.69
CA ASP A 247 31.80 20.77 -5.93
C ASP A 247 31.71 21.86 -7.02
N GLY A 248 30.56 22.55 -7.07
CA GLY A 248 30.30 23.63 -8.03
C GLY A 248 29.92 23.17 -9.44
N GLN A 249 29.77 21.87 -9.68
CA GLN A 249 29.37 21.28 -10.97
C GLN A 249 27.95 20.72 -10.90
N VAL A 250 27.24 20.77 -12.03
CA VAL A 250 25.89 20.19 -12.14
C VAL A 250 26.01 18.68 -12.34
N TYR A 251 25.25 17.95 -11.55
CA TYR A 251 25.00 16.53 -11.71
C TYR A 251 23.50 16.28 -11.81
N TYR A 252 23.10 15.24 -12.53
CA TYR A 252 21.74 14.75 -12.59
C TYR A 252 21.70 13.35 -11.98
N ARG A 253 20.81 13.14 -11.00
CA ARG A 253 20.68 11.84 -10.33
C ARG A 253 19.80 10.91 -11.15
N GLU A 254 20.37 9.79 -11.55
CA GLU A 254 19.66 8.65 -12.12
C GLU A 254 19.95 7.42 -11.27
N ASN A 255 18.94 7.01 -10.52
CA ASN A 255 18.98 5.91 -9.57
C ASN A 255 20.14 6.05 -8.57
N SER A 256 21.15 5.22 -8.76
CA SER A 256 22.31 5.03 -7.89
C SER A 256 23.51 5.91 -8.26
N ARG A 257 23.43 6.66 -9.37
CA ARG A 257 24.52 7.50 -9.86
C ARG A 257 24.07 8.93 -10.08
N MET A 258 25.04 9.82 -10.00
CA MET A 258 24.93 11.20 -10.42
C MET A 258 25.84 11.38 -11.63
N VAL A 259 25.25 11.69 -12.77
CA VAL A 259 25.94 11.88 -14.05
C VAL A 259 26.06 13.36 -14.36
N ARG A 260 27.18 13.79 -14.97
CA ARG A 260 27.25 15.16 -15.49
C ARG A 260 26.42 15.25 -16.77
N PRO A 261 25.35 16.06 -16.80
CA PRO A 261 24.56 16.25 -18.01
C PRO A 261 25.36 17.07 -19.03
N ASP A 262 25.19 16.77 -20.32
CA ASP A 262 25.77 17.57 -21.41
C ASP A 262 25.00 18.88 -21.57
N LEU A 263 25.46 19.91 -20.86
CA LEU A 263 24.86 21.24 -20.85
C LEU A 263 25.84 22.28 -21.38
N ASN A 264 25.38 23.16 -22.26
CA ASN A 264 26.13 24.37 -22.59
C ASN A 264 26.16 25.35 -21.40
N ALA A 265 27.11 26.28 -21.39
CA ALA A 265 27.31 27.22 -20.27
C ALA A 265 26.06 28.02 -19.86
N THR A 266 25.18 28.35 -20.82
CA THR A 266 23.93 29.07 -20.55
C THR A 266 22.91 28.17 -19.87
N ALA A 267 22.76 26.93 -20.36
CA ALA A 267 21.87 25.93 -19.77
C ALA A 267 22.34 25.53 -18.37
N GLU A 268 23.65 25.28 -18.19
CA GLU A 268 24.24 24.97 -16.89
C GLU A 268 23.96 26.08 -15.86
N ALA A 269 24.12 27.35 -16.25
CA ALA A 269 23.85 28.48 -15.36
C ALA A 269 22.35 28.63 -15.01
N ARG A 270 21.44 28.29 -15.94
CA ARG A 270 19.99 28.22 -15.66
C ARG A 270 19.67 27.11 -14.66
N VAL A 271 20.21 25.91 -14.89
CA VAL A 271 20.03 24.75 -14.02
C VAL A 271 20.54 25.05 -12.60
N LYS A 272 21.73 25.65 -12.47
CA LYS A 272 22.25 26.06 -11.15
C LYS A 272 21.33 27.04 -10.41
N GLY A 273 20.76 28.01 -11.12
CA GLY A 273 19.79 28.95 -10.54
C GLY A 273 18.49 28.27 -10.08
N LEU A 274 17.98 27.33 -10.88
CA LEU A 274 16.76 26.59 -10.57
C LEU A 274 16.97 25.58 -9.42
N VAL A 275 18.13 24.91 -9.36
CA VAL A 275 18.51 24.07 -8.21
C VAL A 275 18.53 24.89 -6.92
N GLY A 276 19.16 26.08 -6.94
CA GLY A 276 19.18 26.95 -5.76
C GLY A 276 17.78 27.42 -5.32
N LEU A 277 16.89 27.71 -6.28
CA LEU A 277 15.49 28.02 -5.97
C LEU A 277 14.76 26.81 -5.37
N ARG A 278 14.94 25.62 -5.94
CA ARG A 278 14.31 24.38 -5.46
C ARG A 278 14.73 24.08 -4.03
N ASP A 279 16.02 24.11 -3.75
CA ASP A 279 16.56 23.77 -2.44
C ASP A 279 16.03 24.75 -1.38
N CYS A 280 15.98 26.05 -1.71
CA CYS A 280 15.38 27.07 -0.85
C CYS A 280 13.86 26.85 -0.62
N VAL A 281 13.12 26.42 -1.65
CA VAL A 281 11.68 26.11 -1.54
C VAL A 281 11.44 24.88 -0.68
N GLN A 282 12.22 23.81 -0.86
CA GLN A 282 12.09 22.59 -0.07
C GLN A 282 12.37 22.85 1.40
N GLU A 283 13.45 23.59 1.72
CA GLU A 283 13.76 23.99 3.09
C GLU A 283 12.66 24.89 3.69
N LEU A 284 12.08 25.80 2.89
CA LEU A 284 10.95 26.61 3.33
C LEU A 284 9.70 25.76 3.61
N ILE A 285 9.43 24.72 2.83
CA ILE A 285 8.33 23.77 3.08
C ILE A 285 8.56 23.05 4.41
N ASP A 286 9.77 22.52 4.63
CA ASP A 286 10.13 21.83 5.87
C ASP A 286 9.98 22.72 7.10
N LEU A 287 10.45 23.98 7.02
CA LEU A 287 10.30 24.97 8.09
C LEU A 287 8.83 25.31 8.38
N GLN A 288 7.97 25.32 7.36
CA GLN A 288 6.56 25.59 7.55
C GLN A 288 5.80 24.41 8.16
N MET A 289 6.26 23.18 7.93
CA MET A 289 5.70 21.96 8.50
C MET A 289 6.01 21.79 10.00
N ASP A 290 7.02 22.47 10.53
CA ASP A 290 7.38 22.38 11.94
C ASP A 290 6.67 23.48 12.78
N ALA A 291 5.86 23.05 13.76
CA ALA A 291 5.12 23.95 14.65
C ALA A 291 6.03 24.69 15.63
N ALA A 292 7.21 24.14 15.93
CA ALA A 292 8.17 24.74 16.84
C ALA A 292 8.96 25.89 16.19
N VAL A 293 8.95 25.98 14.86
CA VAL A 293 9.66 27.03 14.12
C VAL A 293 8.90 28.36 14.23
N PRO A 294 9.53 29.42 14.77
CA PRO A 294 8.91 30.73 14.89
C PRO A 294 8.74 31.39 13.52
N ASP A 295 7.71 32.23 13.39
CA ASP A 295 7.41 32.94 12.14
C ASP A 295 8.58 33.80 11.65
N SER A 296 9.44 34.31 12.55
CA SER A 296 10.63 35.06 12.19
C SER A 296 11.60 34.28 11.29
N THR A 297 11.78 32.98 11.55
CA THR A 297 12.66 32.11 10.75
C THR A 297 12.07 31.89 9.36
N ILE A 298 10.75 31.70 9.28
CA ILE A 298 10.04 31.54 8.02
C ILE A 298 10.12 32.83 7.19
N THR A 299 9.92 33.99 7.80
CA THR A 299 10.04 35.28 7.11
C THR A 299 11.45 35.52 6.57
N GLN A 300 12.51 35.09 7.31
CA GLN A 300 13.88 35.16 6.82
C GLN A 300 14.10 34.28 5.59
N LYS A 301 13.59 33.04 5.60
CA LYS A 301 13.69 32.13 4.46
C LYS A 301 12.87 32.60 3.27
N GLN A 302 11.70 33.19 3.49
CA GLN A 302 10.90 33.85 2.45
C GLN A 302 11.63 35.03 1.81
N ALA A 303 12.37 35.82 2.60
CA ALA A 303 13.20 36.91 2.07
C ALA A 303 14.39 36.38 1.26
N GLU A 304 14.96 35.23 1.62
CA GLU A 304 15.96 34.52 0.81
C GLU A 304 15.37 34.04 -0.52
N LEU A 305 14.22 33.36 -0.49
CA LEU A 305 13.50 32.90 -1.67
C LEU A 305 13.17 34.06 -2.62
N ASN A 306 12.70 35.20 -2.09
CA ASN A 306 12.46 36.41 -2.89
C ASN A 306 13.73 36.88 -3.61
N ARG A 307 14.86 37.00 -2.90
CA ARG A 307 16.12 37.46 -3.49
C ARG A 307 16.64 36.51 -4.57
N LEU A 308 16.56 35.19 -4.34
CA LEU A 308 16.95 34.18 -5.32
C LEU A 308 16.06 34.25 -6.57
N TYR A 309 14.75 34.36 -6.38
CA TYR A 309 13.79 34.45 -7.48
C TYR A 309 13.99 35.71 -8.31
N ASP A 310 14.12 36.87 -7.67
CA ASP A 310 14.30 38.15 -8.37
C ASP A 310 15.61 38.17 -9.15
N SER A 311 16.69 37.62 -8.57
CA SER A 311 17.99 37.50 -9.24
C SER A 311 17.95 36.54 -10.43
N PHE A 312 17.25 35.42 -10.29
CA PHE A 312 17.05 34.45 -11.38
C PHE A 312 16.22 35.05 -12.51
N SER A 313 15.05 35.62 -12.18
CA SER A 313 14.07 36.15 -13.13
C SER A 313 14.65 37.31 -13.94
N ALA A 314 15.40 38.21 -13.30
CA ALA A 314 16.06 39.32 -13.97
C ALA A 314 17.08 38.88 -15.04
N LYS A 315 17.69 37.70 -14.88
CA LYS A 315 18.73 37.19 -15.78
C LYS A 315 18.21 36.19 -16.80
N TYR A 316 17.23 35.37 -16.43
CA TYR A 316 16.82 34.19 -17.20
C TYR A 316 15.35 34.18 -17.60
N GLY A 317 14.56 35.19 -17.20
CA GLY A 317 13.12 35.23 -17.44
C GLY A 317 12.33 34.42 -16.42
N LEU A 318 11.04 34.21 -16.69
CA LEU A 318 10.13 33.47 -15.81
C LEU A 318 10.52 31.99 -15.74
N ILE A 319 10.28 31.33 -14.62
CA ILE A 319 10.51 29.88 -14.46
C ILE A 319 9.70 29.09 -15.51
N ASN A 320 8.49 29.56 -15.80
CA ASN A 320 7.60 28.97 -16.79
C ASN A 320 8.02 29.21 -18.26
N ASP A 321 9.03 30.04 -18.53
CA ASP A 321 9.51 30.33 -19.88
C ASP A 321 10.06 29.06 -20.57
N ARG A 322 9.85 28.98 -21.90
CA ARG A 322 10.27 27.83 -22.72
C ARG A 322 11.75 27.48 -22.55
N ALA A 323 12.64 28.47 -22.44
CA ALA A 323 14.08 28.24 -22.30
C ALA A 323 14.46 27.61 -20.95
N ASN A 324 13.76 27.99 -19.87
CA ASN A 324 13.96 27.40 -18.54
C ASN A 324 13.35 25.99 -18.47
N ARG A 325 12.16 25.81 -19.09
CA ARG A 325 11.56 24.48 -19.27
C ARG A 325 12.49 23.51 -19.97
N LEU A 326 13.02 23.88 -21.12
CA LEU A 326 13.93 23.02 -21.89
C LEU A 326 15.20 22.65 -21.13
N ALA A 327 15.66 23.50 -20.22
CA ALA A 327 16.88 23.25 -19.44
C ALA A 327 16.64 22.40 -18.18
N TYR A 328 15.42 22.34 -17.65
CA TYR A 328 15.17 21.82 -16.29
C TYR A 328 13.91 20.93 -16.17
N ALA A 329 13.19 20.65 -17.26
CA ALA A 329 11.95 19.87 -17.23
C ALA A 329 12.13 18.44 -16.71
N ASP A 330 13.33 17.88 -16.82
CA ASP A 330 13.64 16.53 -16.33
C ASP A 330 13.75 16.47 -14.80
N ASP A 331 13.87 17.61 -14.11
CA ASP A 331 13.88 17.64 -12.65
C ASP A 331 12.49 17.30 -12.08
N SER A 332 12.44 16.33 -11.16
CA SER A 332 11.22 15.90 -10.51
C SER A 332 10.48 17.00 -9.74
N SER A 333 11.15 18.11 -9.43
CA SER A 333 10.59 19.27 -8.73
C SER A 333 10.31 20.46 -9.64
N TYR A 334 10.46 20.33 -10.97
CA TYR A 334 10.24 21.47 -11.88
C TYR A 334 8.85 22.08 -11.74
N TYR A 335 7.79 21.25 -11.72
CA TYR A 335 6.41 21.75 -11.59
C TYR A 335 6.13 22.43 -10.24
N LEU A 336 6.85 22.05 -9.18
CA LEU A 336 6.79 22.75 -7.90
C LEU A 336 7.34 24.17 -8.04
N LEU A 337 8.44 24.34 -8.77
CA LEU A 337 9.00 25.67 -9.07
C LEU A 337 8.06 26.48 -9.98
N CYS A 338 7.40 25.87 -10.94
CA CYS A 338 6.42 26.57 -11.78
C CYS A 338 5.27 27.17 -10.95
N ALA A 339 4.86 26.50 -9.86
CA ALA A 339 3.82 26.97 -8.96
C ALA A 339 4.22 28.21 -8.13
N LEU A 340 5.48 28.65 -8.19
CA LEU A 340 5.93 29.93 -7.62
C LEU A 340 5.37 31.15 -8.39
N GLU A 341 4.94 30.94 -9.63
CA GLU A 341 4.46 31.99 -10.52
C GLU A 341 2.97 31.77 -10.82
N VAL A 342 2.16 32.78 -10.51
CA VAL A 342 0.77 32.83 -10.99
C VAL A 342 0.81 33.55 -12.34
N ILE A 343 0.47 32.82 -13.39
CA ILE A 343 0.54 33.27 -14.78
C ILE A 343 -0.88 33.53 -15.29
N ASP A 344 -1.08 34.62 -16.04
CA ASP A 344 -2.35 34.96 -16.69
C ASP A 344 -2.61 34.14 -17.98
N GLU A 345 -3.76 34.36 -18.62
CA GLU A 345 -4.14 33.67 -19.87
C GLU A 345 -3.17 33.95 -21.03
N ASP A 346 -2.42 35.06 -20.99
CA ASP A 346 -1.46 35.48 -22.00
C ASP A 346 -0.02 34.97 -21.73
N GLY A 347 0.19 34.21 -20.65
CA GLY A 347 1.50 33.68 -20.30
C GLY A 347 2.41 34.67 -19.57
N LYS A 348 1.88 35.77 -19.03
CA LYS A 348 2.64 36.77 -18.25
C LYS A 348 2.47 36.56 -16.75
N LEU A 349 3.47 36.98 -15.98
CA LEU A 349 3.43 36.93 -14.53
C LEU A 349 2.37 37.90 -13.98
N GLU A 350 1.28 37.37 -13.44
CA GLU A 350 0.27 38.14 -12.72
C GLU A 350 0.79 38.51 -11.32
N ARG A 351 1.28 37.51 -10.57
CA ARG A 351 1.88 37.69 -9.25
C ARG A 351 2.74 36.51 -8.81
N LYS A 352 3.58 36.71 -7.80
CA LYS A 352 4.27 35.63 -7.09
C LYS A 352 3.29 34.84 -6.23
N ALA A 353 3.59 33.55 -5.99
CA ALA A 353 2.81 32.70 -5.09
C ALA A 353 2.79 33.21 -3.64
N ASP A 354 1.76 32.81 -2.91
CA ASP A 354 1.55 33.22 -1.51
C ASP A 354 2.72 32.80 -0.58
N MET A 355 3.42 31.71 -0.90
CA MET A 355 4.57 31.19 -0.15
C MET A 355 5.72 32.19 0.00
N PHE A 356 5.82 33.20 -0.88
CA PHE A 356 6.82 34.26 -0.77
C PHE A 356 6.55 35.26 0.36
N THR A 357 5.35 35.28 0.94
CA THR A 357 4.92 36.35 1.86
C THR A 357 4.22 35.86 3.13
N LYS A 358 3.66 34.65 3.15
CA LYS A 358 2.96 34.11 4.32
C LYS A 358 3.12 32.59 4.43
N ARG A 359 2.93 32.08 5.65
CA ARG A 359 2.90 30.64 5.95
C ARG A 359 1.67 30.01 5.26
N THR A 360 1.91 29.13 4.29
CA THR A 360 0.89 28.41 3.49
C THR A 360 0.65 26.99 3.98
N ILE A 361 1.58 26.41 4.75
CA ILE A 361 1.44 25.07 5.35
C ILE A 361 1.37 25.24 6.88
N LYS A 362 0.30 24.72 7.50
CA LYS A 362 0.17 24.66 8.96
C LYS A 362 0.22 23.20 9.42
N PRO A 363 1.08 22.84 10.38
CA PRO A 363 1.07 21.52 11.00
C PRO A 363 -0.22 21.25 11.74
N HIS A 364 -0.65 20.00 11.73
CA HIS A 364 -1.71 19.52 12.61
C HIS A 364 -1.25 19.64 14.06
N GLN A 365 -1.98 20.39 14.87
CA GLN A 365 -1.74 20.47 16.31
C GLN A 365 -2.80 19.64 17.00
N ALA A 366 -2.39 18.52 17.60
CA ALA A 366 -3.28 17.71 18.41
C ALA A 366 -3.82 18.55 19.58
N VAL A 367 -5.13 18.53 19.76
CA VAL A 367 -5.79 19.26 20.85
C VAL A 367 -5.29 18.66 22.17
N ALA A 368 -4.70 19.50 23.03
CA ALA A 368 -4.08 19.04 24.27
C ALA A 368 -5.06 18.95 25.44
N ALA A 369 -6.12 19.78 25.43
CA ALA A 369 -7.16 19.80 26.45
C ALA A 369 -8.47 20.37 25.86
N VAL A 370 -9.59 19.94 26.42
CA VAL A 370 -10.94 20.43 26.09
C VAL A 370 -11.77 20.56 27.36
N ASP A 371 -12.77 21.42 27.37
CA ASP A 371 -13.54 21.70 28.59
C ASP A 371 -14.80 20.81 28.69
N THR A 372 -15.30 20.31 27.55
CA THR A 372 -16.58 19.59 27.49
C THR A 372 -16.45 18.16 26.96
N ALA A 373 -17.37 17.27 27.38
CA ALA A 373 -17.41 15.90 26.88
C ALA A 373 -17.69 15.83 25.37
N SER A 374 -18.49 16.77 24.83
CA SER A 374 -18.78 16.84 23.39
C SER A 374 -17.57 17.22 22.56
N GLU A 375 -16.74 18.16 23.03
CA GLU A 375 -15.46 18.48 22.38
C GLU A 375 -14.50 17.31 22.47
N ALA A 376 -14.41 16.64 23.63
CA ALA A 376 -13.59 15.44 23.78
C ALA A 376 -14.01 14.33 22.80
N LEU A 377 -15.32 14.14 22.63
CA LEU A 377 -15.87 13.18 21.67
C LEU A 377 -15.48 13.57 20.24
N ALA A 378 -15.65 14.83 19.84
CA ALA A 378 -15.29 15.29 18.50
C ALA A 378 -13.80 15.08 18.19
N VAL A 379 -12.92 15.38 19.15
CA VAL A 379 -11.49 15.13 19.05
C VAL A 379 -11.21 13.62 18.99
N SER A 380 -11.86 12.80 19.80
CA SER A 380 -11.71 11.35 19.75
C SER A 380 -12.12 10.76 18.40
N ILE A 381 -13.24 11.19 17.82
CA ILE A 381 -13.64 10.74 16.48
C ILE A 381 -12.62 11.19 15.42
N SER A 382 -12.12 12.42 15.50
CA SER A 382 -11.13 12.93 14.54
C SER A 382 -9.77 12.22 14.63
N GLU A 383 -9.31 11.90 15.84
CA GLU A 383 -7.96 11.37 16.09
C GLU A 383 -7.89 9.84 16.18
N LYS A 384 -8.97 9.21 16.67
CA LYS A 384 -9.05 7.76 16.93
C LYS A 384 -10.06 7.03 16.05
N ALA A 385 -10.90 7.77 15.31
CA ALA A 385 -12.00 7.23 14.50
C ALA A 385 -13.02 6.39 15.31
N CYS A 386 -13.04 6.54 16.64
CA CYS A 386 -13.96 5.82 17.53
C CYS A 386 -14.18 6.60 18.85
N VAL A 387 -15.16 6.15 19.64
CA VAL A 387 -15.42 6.67 20.99
C VAL A 387 -14.42 6.05 21.97
N ASP A 388 -13.25 6.69 22.12
CA ASP A 388 -12.21 6.25 23.05
C ASP A 388 -12.38 6.97 24.39
N MET A 389 -13.09 6.32 25.32
CA MET A 389 -13.37 6.86 26.65
C MET A 389 -12.10 7.13 27.47
N GLY A 390 -11.01 6.40 27.22
CA GLY A 390 -9.73 6.63 27.89
C GLY A 390 -9.05 7.90 27.40
N TYR A 391 -9.00 8.09 26.08
CA TYR A 391 -8.45 9.28 25.45
C TYR A 391 -9.28 10.54 25.77
N MET A 392 -10.61 10.43 25.73
CA MET A 392 -11.52 11.52 26.10
C MET A 392 -11.35 11.95 27.56
N SER A 393 -11.13 10.98 28.46
CA SER A 393 -10.86 11.24 29.88
C SER A 393 -9.53 11.99 30.06
N GLN A 394 -8.49 11.64 29.31
CA GLN A 394 -7.22 12.36 29.32
C GLN A 394 -7.34 13.81 28.82
N LEU A 395 -8.13 14.06 27.78
CA LEU A 395 -8.32 15.39 27.20
C LEU A 395 -9.15 16.33 28.08
N SER A 396 -10.19 15.81 28.71
CA SER A 396 -11.16 16.61 29.49
C SER A 396 -10.90 16.61 31.00
N GLY A 397 -10.08 15.68 31.50
CA GLY A 397 -9.89 15.43 32.93
C GLY A 397 -11.09 14.79 33.63
N LYS A 398 -12.17 14.46 32.90
CA LYS A 398 -13.40 13.84 33.45
C LYS A 398 -13.27 12.33 33.55
N THR A 399 -14.03 11.71 34.44
CA THR A 399 -14.07 10.24 34.52
C THR A 399 -14.88 9.64 33.37
N LYS A 400 -14.69 8.34 33.09
CA LYS A 400 -15.46 7.64 32.04
C LYS A 400 -16.96 7.67 32.35
N GLU A 401 -17.35 7.63 33.63
CA GLU A 401 -18.73 7.68 34.08
C GLU A 401 -19.36 9.06 33.86
N GLU A 402 -18.62 10.14 34.15
CA GLU A 402 -19.05 11.52 33.88
C GLU A 402 -19.24 11.75 32.38
N LEU A 403 -18.29 11.31 31.57
CA LEU A 403 -18.37 11.38 30.11
C LEU A 403 -19.59 10.62 29.56
N ALA A 404 -19.84 9.40 30.07
CA ALA A 404 -21.00 8.60 29.66
C ALA A 404 -22.33 9.25 30.06
N GLY A 405 -22.39 9.92 31.21
CA GLY A 405 -23.56 10.67 31.65
C GLY A 405 -23.81 11.92 30.81
N GLU A 406 -22.78 12.73 30.56
CA GLU A 406 -22.90 13.96 29.76
C GLU A 406 -23.20 13.69 28.28
N LEU A 407 -22.76 12.55 27.75
CA LEU A 407 -22.96 12.15 26.34
C LEU A 407 -24.12 11.18 26.15
N GLN A 408 -25.02 11.07 27.13
CA GLN A 408 -26.18 10.18 27.04
C GLN A 408 -27.03 10.53 25.80
N GLY A 409 -27.27 9.52 24.95
CA GLY A 409 -28.01 9.68 23.69
C GLY A 409 -27.16 10.12 22.49
N VAL A 410 -25.93 10.61 22.72
CA VAL A 410 -24.94 10.88 21.67
C VAL A 410 -24.02 9.67 21.48
N ILE A 411 -23.74 8.95 22.57
CA ILE A 411 -23.04 7.66 22.56
C ILE A 411 -23.90 6.59 23.24
N PHE A 412 -23.69 5.33 22.84
CA PHE A 412 -24.40 4.18 23.38
C PHE A 412 -23.43 3.10 23.83
N ARG A 413 -23.66 2.57 25.03
CA ARG A 413 -23.00 1.37 25.53
C ARG A 413 -23.49 0.16 24.73
N VAL A 414 -22.58 -0.63 24.14
CA VAL A 414 -22.96 -1.79 23.33
C VAL A 414 -23.18 -3.02 24.22
N PRO A 415 -24.38 -3.63 24.23
CA PRO A 415 -24.63 -4.81 25.06
C PRO A 415 -23.72 -6.00 24.71
N GLY A 416 -23.04 -6.55 25.72
CA GLY A 416 -22.22 -7.76 25.57
C GLY A 416 -20.84 -7.54 24.95
N GLN A 417 -20.45 -6.29 24.66
CA GLN A 417 -19.10 -5.94 24.22
C GLN A 417 -18.37 -5.19 25.33
N LEU A 418 -17.14 -5.62 25.60
CA LEU A 418 -16.23 -5.01 26.55
C LEU A 418 -14.92 -4.68 25.85
N GLU A 419 -14.29 -3.63 26.31
CA GLU A 419 -12.92 -3.28 25.96
C GLU A 419 -11.93 -4.29 26.56
N GLN A 420 -10.67 -4.21 26.12
CA GLN A 420 -9.60 -5.10 26.61
C GLN A 420 -9.35 -4.98 28.12
N ASP A 421 -9.63 -3.81 28.71
CA ASP A 421 -9.55 -3.56 30.14
C ASP A 421 -10.79 -4.02 30.92
N GLY A 422 -11.76 -4.65 30.24
CA GLY A 422 -13.04 -5.08 30.81
C GLY A 422 -14.06 -3.95 30.98
N SER A 423 -13.74 -2.71 30.60
CA SER A 423 -14.69 -1.60 30.64
C SER A 423 -15.72 -1.71 29.52
N PRO A 424 -16.89 -1.06 29.64
CA PRO A 424 -17.90 -1.13 28.60
C PRO A 424 -17.45 -0.47 27.30
N HIS A 425 -17.77 -1.11 26.17
CA HIS A 425 -17.55 -0.54 24.84
C HIS A 425 -18.66 0.47 24.50
N TYR A 426 -18.28 1.64 24.01
CA TYR A 426 -19.19 2.70 23.56
C TYR A 426 -18.99 2.98 22.08
N VAL A 427 -20.09 3.31 21.40
CA VAL A 427 -20.10 3.76 20.00
C VAL A 427 -20.98 5.00 19.85
N THR A 428 -20.82 5.73 18.76
CA THR A 428 -21.67 6.91 18.48
C THR A 428 -23.12 6.50 18.17
N ALA A 429 -24.06 7.43 18.31
CA ALA A 429 -25.45 7.22 17.92
C ALA A 429 -25.58 6.80 16.45
N ASP A 430 -24.82 7.42 15.54
CA ASP A 430 -24.83 7.11 14.10
C ASP A 430 -24.42 5.67 13.82
N GLU A 431 -23.42 5.16 14.53
CA GLU A 431 -23.00 3.76 14.42
C GLU A 431 -24.00 2.81 15.11
N TYR A 432 -24.49 3.18 16.30
CA TYR A 432 -25.39 2.33 17.07
C TYR A 432 -26.75 2.15 16.39
N LEU A 433 -27.32 3.23 15.86
CA LEU A 433 -28.67 3.29 15.29
C LEU A 433 -28.71 3.00 13.78
N SER A 434 -27.59 2.52 13.20
CA SER A 434 -27.52 2.08 11.81
C SER A 434 -27.31 0.56 11.68
N GLY A 435 -27.41 0.04 10.45
CA GLY A 435 -27.30 -1.38 10.16
C GLY A 435 -28.53 -2.19 10.59
N ASN A 436 -28.33 -3.40 11.12
CA ASN A 436 -29.43 -4.29 11.51
C ASN A 436 -30.07 -3.88 12.86
N VAL A 437 -30.79 -2.76 12.86
CA VAL A 437 -31.43 -2.18 14.04
C VAL A 437 -32.49 -3.09 14.67
N ARG A 438 -33.13 -3.97 13.90
CA ARG A 438 -34.07 -4.98 14.42
C ARG A 438 -33.38 -6.02 15.30
N ARG A 439 -32.18 -6.48 14.90
CA ARG A 439 -31.37 -7.39 15.71
C ARG A 439 -30.82 -6.68 16.94
N LYS A 440 -30.30 -5.46 16.78
CA LYS A 440 -29.81 -4.63 17.88
C LYS A 440 -30.91 -4.37 18.92
N LEU A 441 -32.14 -4.05 18.49
CA LEU A 441 -33.28 -3.83 19.41
C LEU A 441 -33.59 -5.06 20.26
N ARG A 442 -33.62 -6.26 19.65
CA ARG A 442 -33.83 -7.51 20.39
C ARG A 442 -32.71 -7.78 21.41
N GLN A 443 -31.47 -7.45 21.08
CA GLN A 443 -30.33 -7.57 22.00
C GLN A 443 -30.44 -6.56 23.16
N ALA A 444 -30.74 -5.29 22.85
CA ALA A 444 -30.94 -4.24 23.85
C ALA A 444 -32.08 -4.58 24.82
N GLN A 445 -33.21 -5.11 24.33
CA GLN A 445 -34.34 -5.53 25.18
C GLN A 445 -33.95 -6.65 26.16
N ARG A 446 -33.16 -7.64 25.70
CA ARG A 446 -32.65 -8.71 26.59
C ARG A 446 -31.68 -8.16 27.62
N ALA A 447 -30.79 -7.26 27.21
CA ALA A 447 -29.83 -6.63 28.12
C ALA A 447 -30.53 -5.76 29.17
N ALA A 448 -31.55 -4.99 28.76
CA ALA A 448 -32.35 -4.14 29.65
C ALA A 448 -33.15 -4.92 30.71
N GLN A 449 -33.45 -6.21 30.47
CA GLN A 449 -34.05 -7.09 31.48
C GLN A 449 -33.07 -7.45 32.61
N GLN A 450 -31.76 -7.43 32.34
CA GLN A 450 -30.71 -7.78 33.29
C GLN A 450 -30.07 -6.54 33.94
N ASP A 451 -29.86 -5.49 33.14
CA ASP A 451 -29.24 -4.24 33.55
C ASP A 451 -30.07 -3.05 33.02
N PRO A 452 -30.78 -2.29 33.90
CA PRO A 452 -31.61 -1.16 33.51
C PRO A 452 -30.88 -0.05 32.74
N VAL A 453 -29.54 0.00 32.77
CA VAL A 453 -28.76 1.01 32.03
C VAL A 453 -29.02 0.98 30.52
N TYR A 454 -29.43 -0.17 29.98
CA TYR A 454 -29.74 -0.34 28.55
C TYR A 454 -31.16 0.08 28.16
N ALA A 455 -31.97 0.61 29.09
CA ALA A 455 -33.30 1.13 28.77
C ALA A 455 -33.26 2.22 27.67
N VAL A 456 -32.25 3.09 27.73
CA VAL A 456 -32.01 4.16 26.74
C VAL A 456 -31.74 3.59 25.35
N ASN A 457 -31.01 2.47 25.26
CA ASN A 457 -30.75 1.78 23.99
C ASN A 457 -32.05 1.26 23.37
N VAL A 458 -32.95 0.70 24.19
CA VAL A 458 -34.25 0.17 23.72
C VAL A 458 -35.11 1.29 23.17
N GLU A 459 -35.19 2.42 23.86
CA GLU A 459 -35.95 3.59 23.44
C GLU A 459 -35.44 4.13 22.08
N ALA A 460 -34.14 4.37 21.98
CA ALA A 460 -33.52 4.90 20.77
C ALA A 460 -33.66 3.94 19.57
N LEU A 461 -33.42 2.65 19.76
CA LEU A 461 -33.58 1.65 18.71
C LEU A 461 -35.04 1.41 18.32
N THR A 462 -36.00 1.64 19.21
CA THR A 462 -37.44 1.58 18.88
C THR A 462 -37.82 2.75 17.97
N ALA A 463 -37.32 3.96 18.25
CA ALA A 463 -37.55 5.12 17.41
C ALA A 463 -36.87 5.00 16.03
N ALA A 464 -35.71 4.34 15.96
CA ALA A 464 -34.93 4.16 14.74
C ALA A 464 -35.40 2.99 13.85
N GLN A 465 -36.59 2.41 14.07
CA GLN A 465 -37.07 1.30 13.25
C GLN A 465 -37.47 1.78 11.84
N PRO A 466 -36.92 1.19 10.76
CA PRO A 466 -37.33 1.52 9.42
C PRO A 466 -38.76 1.05 9.17
N LYS A 467 -39.50 1.83 8.37
CA LYS A 467 -40.85 1.48 7.92
C LYS A 467 -40.79 0.13 7.19
N ASP A 468 -41.76 -0.74 7.47
CA ASP A 468 -41.97 -1.94 6.67
C ASP A 468 -42.36 -1.55 5.22
N LEU A 469 -41.65 -2.12 4.24
CA LEU A 469 -41.95 -1.92 2.82
C LEU A 469 -42.99 -2.95 2.37
N ASN A 470 -43.96 -2.50 1.57
CA ASN A 470 -44.87 -3.40 0.86
C ASN A 470 -44.18 -3.97 -0.39
N ALA A 471 -44.67 -5.11 -0.90
CA ALA A 471 -44.09 -5.75 -2.09
C ALA A 471 -43.98 -4.83 -3.31
N SER A 472 -44.96 -3.94 -3.51
CA SER A 472 -44.95 -2.95 -4.60
C SER A 472 -43.92 -1.82 -4.45
N GLU A 473 -43.34 -1.64 -3.26
CA GLU A 473 -42.32 -0.63 -2.97
C GLU A 473 -40.89 -1.20 -3.12
N ILE A 474 -40.74 -2.49 -3.46
CA ILE A 474 -39.45 -3.15 -3.67
C ILE A 474 -39.13 -3.13 -5.16
N GLU A 475 -38.26 -2.22 -5.58
CA GLU A 475 -37.74 -2.19 -6.95
C GLU A 475 -36.58 -3.18 -7.07
N VAL A 476 -36.69 -4.12 -8.01
CA VAL A 476 -35.69 -5.16 -8.22
C VAL A 476 -35.01 -4.94 -9.56
N ARG A 477 -33.68 -4.78 -9.55
CA ARG A 477 -32.86 -4.66 -10.76
C ARG A 477 -32.32 -6.01 -11.20
N LEU A 478 -32.24 -6.23 -12.51
CA LEU A 478 -31.49 -7.36 -13.09
C LEU A 478 -30.04 -7.31 -12.60
N GLY A 479 -29.55 -8.45 -12.12
CA GLY A 479 -28.22 -8.58 -11.51
C GLY A 479 -28.21 -8.53 -9.98
N ALA A 480 -29.35 -8.30 -9.31
CA ALA A 480 -29.43 -8.44 -7.87
C ALA A 480 -29.17 -9.91 -7.44
N THR A 481 -28.09 -10.13 -6.70
CA THR A 481 -27.57 -11.45 -6.33
C THR A 481 -28.40 -12.20 -5.30
N TRP A 482 -29.40 -11.54 -4.70
CA TRP A 482 -30.30 -12.13 -3.72
C TRP A 482 -31.58 -12.72 -4.34
N ILE A 483 -31.83 -12.48 -5.64
CA ILE A 483 -32.94 -13.11 -6.36
C ILE A 483 -32.54 -14.54 -6.70
N ASP A 484 -33.43 -15.50 -6.42
CA ASP A 484 -33.16 -16.88 -6.79
C ASP A 484 -33.16 -17.08 -8.31
N LYS A 485 -32.28 -17.94 -8.80
CA LYS A 485 -32.06 -18.13 -10.23
C LYS A 485 -33.31 -18.65 -10.94
N GLU A 486 -34.18 -19.38 -10.23
CA GLU A 486 -35.43 -19.93 -10.76
C GLU A 486 -36.38 -18.82 -11.21
N TYR A 487 -36.42 -17.69 -10.49
CA TYR A 487 -37.24 -16.54 -10.87
C TYR A 487 -36.68 -15.83 -12.10
N ILE A 488 -35.36 -15.69 -12.19
CA ILE A 488 -34.71 -15.12 -13.38
C ILE A 488 -34.90 -16.03 -14.59
N GLN A 489 -34.82 -17.35 -14.39
CA GLN A 489 -35.06 -18.33 -15.44
C GLN A 489 -36.52 -18.33 -15.90
N GLN A 490 -37.48 -18.24 -14.97
CA GLN A 490 -38.89 -18.10 -15.30
C GLN A 490 -39.14 -16.83 -16.13
N PHE A 491 -38.63 -15.68 -15.66
CA PHE A 491 -38.72 -14.41 -16.38
C PHE A 491 -38.13 -14.50 -17.79
N MET A 492 -36.97 -15.13 -17.94
CA MET A 492 -36.31 -15.35 -19.24
C MET A 492 -37.21 -16.15 -20.20
N TYR A 493 -37.80 -17.26 -19.73
CA TYR A 493 -38.66 -18.10 -20.56
C TYR A 493 -39.95 -17.41 -20.97
N GLU A 494 -40.58 -16.69 -20.04
CA GLU A 494 -41.83 -15.95 -20.29
C GLU A 494 -41.59 -14.76 -21.23
N THR A 495 -40.50 -14.02 -21.03
CA THR A 495 -40.19 -12.83 -21.84
C THR A 495 -39.78 -13.21 -23.26
N PHE A 496 -38.90 -14.21 -23.42
CA PHE A 496 -38.36 -14.59 -24.73
C PHE A 496 -39.19 -15.66 -25.45
N ASN A 497 -40.29 -16.14 -24.85
CA ASN A 497 -41.08 -17.26 -25.36
C ASN A 497 -40.23 -18.49 -25.71
N THR A 498 -39.28 -18.85 -24.83
CA THR A 498 -38.32 -19.94 -25.08
C THR A 498 -39.06 -21.25 -25.36
N PRO A 499 -38.84 -21.91 -26.52
CA PRO A 499 -39.55 -23.14 -26.85
C PRO A 499 -39.34 -24.23 -25.79
N VAL A 500 -40.40 -24.94 -25.42
CA VAL A 500 -40.39 -25.95 -24.32
C VAL A 500 -39.28 -26.99 -24.49
N TYR A 501 -38.99 -27.40 -25.73
CA TYR A 501 -37.93 -28.37 -26.02
C TYR A 501 -36.50 -27.84 -25.78
N LEU A 502 -36.32 -26.51 -25.69
CA LEU A 502 -35.05 -25.83 -25.38
C LEU A 502 -34.94 -25.38 -23.92
N GLN A 503 -36.02 -25.41 -23.13
CA GLN A 503 -35.98 -25.02 -21.71
C GLN A 503 -35.13 -25.95 -20.84
N ARG A 504 -34.73 -27.13 -21.35
CA ARG A 504 -33.78 -28.02 -20.67
C ARG A 504 -32.32 -27.77 -21.07
N SER A 505 -32.08 -26.99 -22.11
CA SER A 505 -30.73 -26.67 -22.59
C SER A 505 -30.33 -25.22 -22.30
N ILE A 506 -31.31 -24.32 -22.10
CA ILE A 506 -31.07 -22.90 -21.84
C ILE A 506 -31.34 -22.55 -20.38
N GLU A 507 -30.34 -22.68 -19.50
CA GLU A 507 -30.51 -22.53 -18.05
C GLU A 507 -29.71 -21.37 -17.47
N VAL A 508 -30.30 -20.66 -16.50
CA VAL A 508 -29.65 -19.59 -15.73
C VAL A 508 -28.87 -20.20 -14.56
N ASN A 509 -27.60 -19.80 -14.40
CA ASN A 509 -26.74 -20.23 -13.32
C ASN A 509 -26.04 -19.02 -12.68
N TYR A 510 -25.81 -19.08 -11.37
CA TYR A 510 -25.04 -18.08 -10.64
C TYR A 510 -23.85 -18.74 -9.94
N SER A 511 -22.66 -18.18 -10.14
CA SER A 511 -21.43 -18.59 -9.47
C SER A 511 -21.18 -17.69 -8.26
N SER A 512 -21.37 -18.21 -7.05
CA SER A 512 -21.11 -17.44 -5.82
C SER A 512 -19.62 -17.12 -5.60
N PHE A 513 -18.71 -17.90 -6.20
CA PHE A 513 -17.26 -17.69 -6.10
C PHE A 513 -16.78 -16.52 -6.97
N THR A 514 -17.34 -16.36 -8.18
CA THR A 514 -16.98 -15.29 -9.11
C THR A 514 -17.98 -14.12 -9.13
N ALA A 515 -19.12 -14.28 -8.43
CA ALA A 515 -20.26 -13.37 -8.47
C ALA A 515 -20.81 -13.11 -9.88
N GLU A 516 -20.75 -14.12 -10.75
CA GLU A 516 -21.18 -14.01 -12.16
C GLU A 516 -22.42 -14.85 -12.46
N TRP A 517 -23.32 -14.27 -13.26
CA TRP A 517 -24.45 -14.95 -13.87
C TRP A 517 -24.05 -15.54 -15.23
N GLN A 518 -24.53 -16.74 -15.54
CA GLN A 518 -24.29 -17.40 -16.83
C GLN A 518 -25.57 -18.03 -17.35
N ILE A 519 -25.82 -17.86 -18.65
CA ILE A 519 -26.93 -18.52 -19.35
C ILE A 519 -26.34 -19.60 -20.25
N LYS A 520 -26.52 -20.86 -19.85
CA LYS A 520 -26.14 -22.02 -20.67
C LYS A 520 -27.02 -22.09 -21.92
N GLY A 521 -26.52 -22.69 -22.99
CA GLY A 521 -27.31 -22.89 -24.22
C GLY A 521 -27.79 -21.62 -24.92
N LYS A 522 -27.26 -20.43 -24.58
CA LYS A 522 -27.69 -19.14 -25.12
C LYS A 522 -27.64 -19.01 -26.66
N SER A 523 -26.93 -19.91 -27.35
CA SER A 523 -26.86 -19.98 -28.81
C SER A 523 -27.69 -21.11 -29.43
N SER A 524 -28.47 -21.86 -28.63
CA SER A 524 -29.25 -23.02 -29.08
C SER A 524 -30.54 -22.65 -29.82
N VAL A 525 -30.96 -21.38 -29.74
CA VAL A 525 -32.14 -20.87 -30.44
C VAL A 525 -31.80 -20.58 -31.90
N SER A 526 -32.72 -20.90 -32.82
CA SER A 526 -32.57 -20.65 -34.25
C SER A 526 -32.36 -19.16 -34.55
N TYR A 527 -31.51 -18.84 -35.54
CA TYR A 527 -31.33 -17.47 -36.03
C TYR A 527 -32.62 -16.84 -36.59
N ASN A 528 -33.62 -17.66 -36.93
CA ASN A 528 -34.93 -17.19 -37.40
C ASN A 528 -35.91 -16.89 -36.24
N ASP A 529 -35.50 -17.08 -34.98
CA ASP A 529 -36.32 -16.76 -33.83
C ASP A 529 -36.44 -15.24 -33.65
N VAL A 530 -37.66 -14.75 -33.92
CA VAL A 530 -37.95 -13.31 -33.91
C VAL A 530 -37.79 -12.71 -32.52
N ALA A 531 -38.19 -13.44 -31.46
CA ALA A 531 -38.07 -12.92 -30.10
C ALA A 531 -36.60 -12.76 -29.70
N ALA A 532 -35.76 -13.75 -30.02
CA ALA A 532 -34.35 -13.76 -29.65
C ALA A 532 -33.47 -12.82 -30.49
N TYR A 533 -33.70 -12.68 -31.80
CA TYR A 533 -32.81 -11.94 -32.71
C TYR A 533 -33.39 -10.63 -33.25
N THR A 534 -34.67 -10.31 -32.98
CA THR A 534 -35.33 -9.09 -33.48
C THR A 534 -36.04 -8.29 -32.39
N THR A 535 -36.86 -8.92 -31.54
CA THR A 535 -37.67 -8.21 -30.54
C THR A 535 -36.85 -7.79 -29.32
N TYR A 536 -36.10 -8.73 -28.74
CA TYR A 536 -35.30 -8.51 -27.53
C TYR A 536 -33.79 -8.59 -27.76
N GLY A 537 -33.38 -8.75 -29.03
CA GLY A 537 -31.98 -8.80 -29.43
C GLY A 537 -31.77 -8.28 -30.85
N THR A 538 -30.56 -8.48 -31.36
CA THR A 538 -30.11 -8.07 -32.69
C THR A 538 -29.59 -9.28 -33.45
N SER A 539 -29.38 -9.13 -34.76
CA SER A 539 -28.73 -10.15 -35.60
C SER A 539 -27.33 -10.55 -35.09
N ARG A 540 -26.64 -9.65 -34.38
CA ARG A 540 -25.27 -9.84 -33.85
C ARG A 540 -25.21 -10.24 -32.37
N ALA A 541 -26.28 -10.04 -31.60
CA ALA A 541 -26.38 -10.47 -30.20
C ALA A 541 -27.83 -10.81 -29.86
N ASN A 542 -28.08 -12.08 -29.54
CA ASN A 542 -29.42 -12.54 -29.18
C ASN A 542 -29.83 -12.11 -27.76
N ALA A 543 -31.12 -12.19 -27.49
CA ALA A 543 -31.74 -11.78 -26.23
C ALA A 543 -31.15 -12.47 -24.98
N TYR A 544 -30.77 -13.75 -25.08
CA TYR A 544 -30.16 -14.50 -23.97
C TYR A 544 -28.77 -13.98 -23.63
N LYS A 545 -27.96 -13.64 -24.64
CA LYS A 545 -26.67 -13.01 -24.42
C LYS A 545 -26.82 -11.63 -23.78
N ILE A 546 -27.78 -10.83 -24.25
CA ILE A 546 -28.06 -9.50 -23.69
C ILE A 546 -28.54 -9.61 -22.24
N LEU A 547 -29.39 -10.59 -21.91
CA LEU A 547 -29.82 -10.84 -20.54
C LEU A 547 -28.65 -11.26 -19.65
N GLU A 548 -27.77 -12.16 -20.10
CA GLU A 548 -26.58 -12.56 -19.35
C GLU A 548 -25.65 -11.35 -19.09
N ASP A 549 -25.40 -10.52 -20.10
CA ASP A 549 -24.59 -9.31 -19.94
C ASP A 549 -25.27 -8.32 -18.98
N SER A 550 -26.60 -8.18 -19.05
CA SER A 550 -27.39 -7.30 -18.16
C SER A 550 -27.37 -7.79 -16.71
N LEU A 551 -27.49 -9.10 -16.47
CA LEU A 551 -27.37 -9.71 -15.14
C LEU A 551 -25.97 -9.47 -14.53
N ASN A 552 -24.95 -9.31 -15.36
CA ASN A 552 -23.58 -8.99 -14.95
C ASN A 552 -23.25 -7.50 -15.01
N LEU A 553 -24.24 -6.62 -15.21
CA LEU A 553 -24.08 -5.17 -15.31
C LEU A 553 -23.05 -4.73 -16.38
N ARG A 554 -22.91 -5.52 -17.46
CA ARG A 554 -21.97 -5.24 -18.56
C ARG A 554 -22.65 -4.40 -19.63
N ASP A 555 -21.94 -3.41 -20.15
CA ASP A 555 -22.36 -2.66 -21.33
C ASP A 555 -22.43 -3.57 -22.56
N VAL A 556 -23.62 -3.77 -23.12
CA VAL A 556 -23.76 -4.52 -24.37
C VAL A 556 -23.35 -3.64 -25.55
N ARG A 557 -22.17 -3.91 -26.12
CA ARG A 557 -21.62 -3.18 -27.28
C ARG A 557 -21.55 -4.11 -28.50
N ILE A 558 -22.17 -3.69 -29.60
CA ILE A 558 -22.17 -4.43 -30.87
C ILE A 558 -21.04 -3.92 -31.75
N TYR A 559 -20.25 -4.83 -32.31
CA TYR A 559 -19.13 -4.50 -33.21
C TYR A 559 -19.35 -5.16 -34.57
N ASP A 560 -19.02 -4.43 -35.63
CA ASP A 560 -18.86 -4.94 -36.99
C ASP A 560 -17.42 -5.41 -37.21
N THR A 561 -17.26 -6.52 -37.92
CA THR A 561 -15.95 -6.92 -38.44
C THR A 561 -15.81 -6.31 -39.84
N ILE A 562 -14.84 -5.42 -40.01
CA ILE A 562 -14.46 -4.89 -41.32
C ILE A 562 -13.07 -5.41 -41.66
N GLU A 563 -12.86 -5.76 -42.92
CA GLU A 563 -11.55 -6.16 -43.42
C GLU A 563 -10.80 -4.88 -43.84
N ASP A 564 -9.57 -4.69 -43.34
CA ASP A 564 -8.73 -3.58 -43.78
C ASP A 564 -8.12 -3.84 -45.16
N ALA A 565 -7.45 -2.83 -45.73
CA ALA A 565 -6.87 -2.90 -47.07
C ALA A 565 -5.81 -3.99 -47.24
N ASP A 566 -5.29 -4.55 -46.13
CA ASP A 566 -4.28 -5.61 -46.09
C ASP A 566 -4.88 -7.00 -45.80
N GLY A 567 -6.22 -7.12 -45.78
CA GLY A 567 -6.93 -8.39 -45.56
C GLY A 567 -7.06 -8.80 -44.08
N LYS A 568 -6.83 -7.87 -43.15
CA LYS A 568 -6.86 -8.14 -41.71
C LYS A 568 -8.18 -7.67 -41.11
N GLU A 569 -8.83 -8.56 -40.37
CA GLU A 569 -10.10 -8.24 -39.70
C GLU A 569 -9.90 -7.25 -38.55
N ARG A 570 -10.62 -6.13 -38.60
CA ARG A 570 -10.70 -5.13 -37.54
C ARG A 570 -12.13 -4.99 -37.04
N ARG A 571 -12.30 -5.02 -35.71
CA ARG A 571 -13.60 -4.80 -35.06
C ARG A 571 -13.85 -3.31 -34.87
N VAL A 572 -14.96 -2.81 -35.41
CA VAL A 572 -15.41 -1.41 -35.30
C VAL A 572 -16.76 -1.36 -34.61
N LEU A 573 -16.97 -0.45 -33.67
CA LEU A 573 -18.23 -0.33 -32.93
C LEU A 573 -19.39 0.03 -33.88
N ASN A 574 -20.43 -0.81 -33.89
CA ASN A 574 -21.67 -0.53 -34.59
C ASN A 574 -22.56 0.35 -33.70
N ALA A 575 -22.41 1.67 -33.80
CA ALA A 575 -23.16 2.63 -33.00
C ALA A 575 -24.69 2.52 -33.19
N LYS A 576 -25.15 2.13 -34.39
CA LYS A 576 -26.58 2.04 -34.71
C LYS A 576 -27.26 0.89 -33.99
N GLU A 577 -26.70 -0.32 -34.06
CA GLU A 577 -27.25 -1.49 -33.34
C GLU A 577 -27.01 -1.40 -31.84
N THR A 578 -25.88 -0.82 -31.41
CA THR A 578 -25.62 -0.58 -29.98
C THR A 578 -26.64 0.40 -29.37
N THR A 579 -27.15 1.37 -30.14
CA THR A 579 -28.17 2.34 -29.65
C THR A 579 -29.58 1.74 -29.63
N LEU A 580 -29.85 0.69 -30.42
CA LEU A 580 -31.13 -0.02 -30.43
C LEU A 580 -31.30 -0.96 -29.22
N LEU A 581 -30.22 -1.27 -28.51
CA LEU A 581 -30.26 -2.07 -27.31
C LEU A 581 -30.72 -1.23 -26.12
N PRO A 582 -31.57 -1.79 -25.23
CA PRO A 582 -31.95 -1.09 -24.01
C PRO A 582 -30.67 -0.80 -23.20
N LYS A 583 -30.45 0.47 -22.86
CA LYS A 583 -29.44 0.85 -21.85
C LYS A 583 -29.82 0.16 -20.54
N ASN A 584 -28.84 -0.17 -19.68
CA ASN A 584 -28.90 -0.96 -18.42
C ASN A 584 -30.07 -0.68 -17.43
N SER A 585 -31.02 0.20 -17.74
CA SER A 585 -32.21 0.54 -16.95
C SER A 585 -33.55 0.39 -17.70
N SER A 586 -33.60 -0.28 -18.86
CA SER A 586 -34.79 -0.20 -19.73
C SER A 586 -35.23 -1.51 -20.41
N TYR A 587 -35.22 -2.64 -19.68
CA TYR A 587 -36.13 -3.74 -20.01
C TYR A 587 -37.52 -3.42 -19.40
N PRO A 588 -38.61 -3.38 -20.19
CA PRO A 588 -39.93 -3.05 -19.68
C PRO A 588 -40.51 -4.28 -18.97
N GLY A 589 -40.41 -4.29 -17.65
CA GLY A 589 -41.01 -5.31 -16.80
C GLY A 589 -40.43 -5.20 -15.40
N SER A 590 -41.18 -4.58 -14.49
CA SER A 590 -40.99 -4.79 -13.06
C SER A 590 -41.05 -6.30 -12.80
N LEU A 591 -39.95 -6.87 -12.28
CA LEU A 591 -39.95 -8.20 -11.68
C LEU A 591 -40.83 -8.24 -10.44
#